data_AF-A0A960PT87-F1
#
_entry.id   AF-A0A960PT87-F1
#
_cell.length_a   1.000
_cell.length_b   1.000
_cell.length_c   1.000
_cell.angle_alpha   90.00
_cell.angle_beta   90.00
_cell.angle_gamma   90.00
#
_symmetry.space_group_name_H-M   'P 1'
#
loop_
_entity.id
_entity.type
_entity.pdbx_description
1 polymer ?
#
loop_
_entity_poly.entity_id
_entity_poly.type
_entity_poly.pdbx_seq_one_letter_code
_entity_poly.pdbx_strand_id
1 'polypeptide(L)'
;MFLDPMYLLMVLLPGILLSGWASLKTKAAFNKYSKVRNMNGYTGAQAAQLMLREAGITDVKVQPTRGFLSDHYNPMTKTLALSEAVYGTPSIAAVGVACHEAGHAIQHARSYKPLWLRST
;
A
#
# COMPACT_ATOMS: atom_id res chain seq x y z
N MET A 1 35.34 -4.54 -3.32
CA MET A 1 34.21 -5.44 -2.98
C MET A 1 32.88 -4.95 -3.57
N PHE A 2 32.39 -3.74 -3.26
CA PHE A 2 31.09 -3.26 -3.78
C PHE A 2 31.05 -2.86 -5.26
N LEU A 3 32.17 -2.43 -5.84
CA LEU A 3 32.29 -2.05 -7.26
C LEU A 3 33.07 -3.09 -8.08
N ASP A 4 33.21 -4.30 -7.54
CA ASP A 4 33.85 -5.40 -8.25
C ASP A 4 32.96 -5.85 -9.43
N PRO A 5 33.47 -5.96 -10.66
CA PRO A 5 32.69 -6.41 -11.81
C PRO A 5 31.93 -7.72 -11.57
N MET A 6 32.49 -8.65 -10.78
CA MET A 6 31.85 -9.92 -10.48
C MET A 6 30.68 -9.78 -9.50
N TYR A 7 30.81 -8.88 -8.52
CA TYR A 7 29.72 -8.54 -7.60
C TYR A 7 28.57 -7.84 -8.35
N LEU A 8 28.90 -6.92 -9.26
CA LEU A 8 27.90 -6.22 -10.07
C LEU A 8 27.12 -7.21 -10.95
N LEU A 9 27.82 -8.17 -11.58
CA LEU A 9 27.19 -9.13 -12.47
C LEU A 9 26.39 -10.21 -11.74
N MET A 10 26.93 -10.76 -10.64
CA MET A 10 26.32 -11.93 -9.98
C MET A 10 25.29 -11.57 -8.90
N VAL A 11 25.38 -10.38 -8.31
CA VAL A 11 24.50 -9.98 -7.20
C VAL A 11 23.62 -8.81 -7.60
N LEU A 12 24.23 -7.71 -8.05
CA LEU A 12 23.47 -6.49 -8.33
C LEU A 12 22.54 -6.65 -9.53
N LEU A 13 23.03 -7.18 -10.66
CA LEU A 13 22.25 -7.31 -11.88
C LEU A 13 21.02 -8.21 -11.69
N PRO A 14 21.11 -9.44 -11.12
CA PRO A 14 19.92 -10.25 -10.84
C PRO A 14 18.96 -9.57 -9.86
N GLY A 15 19.48 -8.89 -8.83
CA GLY A 15 18.66 -8.16 -7.86
C GLY A 15 17.85 -7.04 -8.50
N ILE A 16 18.46 -6.26 -9.39
CA ILE A 16 17.77 -5.20 -10.14
C ILE A 16 16.74 -5.80 -11.10
N LEU A 17 17.09 -6.86 -11.83
CA LEU A 17 16.18 -7.52 -12.77
C LEU A 17 14.94 -8.07 -12.06
N LEU A 18 15.12 -8.76 -10.92
CA LEU A 18 14.02 -9.28 -10.12
C LEU A 18 13.14 -8.15 -9.56
N SER A 19 13.75 -7.09 -9.04
CA SER A 19 13.03 -5.92 -8.51
C SER A 19 12.23 -5.19 -9.60
N GLY A 20 12.83 -5.04 -10.78
CA GLY A 20 12.19 -4.48 -11.96
C GLY A 20 11.00 -5.33 -12.41
N TRP A 21 11.19 -6.64 -12.52
CA TRP A 21 10.12 -7.58 -12.87
C TRP A 21 8.97 -7.56 -11.87
N ALA A 22 9.26 -7.58 -10.57
CA ALA A 22 8.27 -7.49 -9.51
C ALA A 22 7.47 -6.18 -9.60
N SER A 23 8.17 -5.06 -9.84
CA SER A 23 7.54 -3.73 -10.02
C SER A 23 6.64 -3.68 -11.25
N LEU A 24 7.02 -4.33 -12.35
CA LEU A 24 6.19 -4.41 -13.55
C LEU A 24 4.95 -5.27 -13.30
N LYS A 25 5.09 -6.40 -12.60
CA LYS A 25 3.99 -7.29 -12.24
C LYS A 25 2.96 -6.60 -11.34
N THR A 26 3.38 -5.87 -10.30
CA THR A 26 2.47 -5.16 -9.39
C THR A 26 1.73 -4.04 -10.11
N LYS A 27 2.43 -3.23 -10.91
CA LYS A 27 1.81 -2.19 -11.74
C LYS A 27 0.81 -2.77 -12.74
N ALA A 28 1.16 -3.87 -13.40
CA ALA A 28 0.26 -4.54 -14.35
C ALA A 28 -0.99 -5.11 -13.67
N ALA A 29 -0.83 -5.74 -12.50
CA ALA A 29 -1.96 -6.23 -11.71
C ALA A 29 -2.87 -5.09 -11.27
N PHE A 30 -2.31 -4.01 -10.72
CA PHE A 30 -3.08 -2.83 -10.36
C PHE A 30 -3.85 -2.27 -11.56
N ASN A 31 -3.18 -2.04 -12.70
CA ASN A 31 -3.83 -1.52 -13.90
C ASN A 31 -4.96 -2.42 -14.43
N LYS A 32 -4.81 -3.74 -14.31
CA LYS A 32 -5.85 -4.69 -14.69
C LYS A 32 -7.05 -4.61 -13.74
N TYR A 33 -6.81 -4.67 -12.43
CA TYR A 33 -7.87 -4.77 -11.43
C TYR A 33 -8.48 -3.42 -11.04
N SER A 34 -7.83 -2.30 -11.35
CA SER A 34 -8.40 -0.96 -11.20
C SER A 34 -9.58 -0.70 -12.15
N LYS A 35 -9.69 -1.49 -13.23
CA LYS A 35 -10.82 -1.45 -14.17
C LYS A 35 -11.98 -2.36 -13.74
N VAL A 36 -11.75 -3.27 -12.79
CA VAL A 36 -12.76 -4.20 -12.32
C VAL A 36 -13.47 -3.57 -11.13
N ARG A 37 -14.72 -3.16 -11.35
CA ARG A 37 -15.57 -2.54 -10.31
C ARG A 37 -15.89 -3.58 -9.23
N ASN A 38 -15.89 -3.17 -7.96
CA ASN A 38 -16.37 -4.05 -6.89
C ASN A 38 -17.91 -4.07 -6.85
N MET A 39 -18.49 -5.17 -6.35
CA MET A 39 -19.93 -5.39 -6.35
C MET A 39 -20.69 -4.42 -5.43
N ASN A 40 -20.09 -4.01 -4.32
CA ASN A 40 -20.72 -3.15 -3.33
C ASN A 40 -20.62 -1.66 -3.67
N GLY A 41 -19.89 -1.30 -4.73
CA GLY A 41 -19.69 0.09 -5.17
C GLY A 41 -18.80 0.95 -4.26
N TYR A 42 -18.14 0.39 -3.25
CA TYR A 42 -17.32 1.15 -2.32
C TYR A 42 -16.05 1.70 -2.96
N THR A 43 -15.73 2.97 -2.73
CA THR A 43 -14.41 3.51 -3.09
C THR A 43 -13.33 3.02 -2.13
N GLY A 44 -12.05 3.18 -2.50
CA GLY A 44 -10.95 2.86 -1.59
C GLY A 44 -11.06 3.63 -0.26
N ALA A 45 -11.39 4.92 -0.31
CA ALA A 45 -11.59 5.72 0.91
C ALA A 45 -12.72 5.17 1.80
N GLN A 46 -13.86 4.79 1.22
CA GLN A 46 -14.98 4.21 1.97
C GLN A 46 -14.60 2.86 2.58
N ALA A 47 -13.89 2.01 1.84
CA ALA A 47 -13.45 0.72 2.33
C ALA A 47 -12.45 0.84 3.49
N ALA A 48 -11.47 1.75 3.38
CA ALA A 48 -10.53 2.03 4.47
C ALA A 48 -11.25 2.58 5.71
N GLN A 49 -12.15 3.54 5.54
CA GLN A 49 -12.93 4.10 6.65
C GLN A 49 -13.80 3.04 7.33
N LEU A 50 -14.44 2.15 6.55
CA LEU A 50 -15.23 1.05 7.08
C LEU A 50 -14.35 0.10 7.89
N MET A 51 -13.23 -0.34 7.33
CA MET A 51 -12.30 -1.26 8.01
C MET A 51 -11.74 -0.68 9.33
N LEU A 52 -11.40 0.61 9.34
CA LEU A 52 -10.95 1.31 10.55
C LEU A 52 -12.06 1.38 11.60
N ARG A 53 -13.28 1.72 11.20
CA ARG A 53 -14.45 1.78 12.11
C ARG A 53 -14.75 0.41 12.72
N GLU A 54 -14.76 -0.65 11.93
CA GLU A 54 -14.94 -2.04 12.41
C GLU A 54 -13.83 -2.46 13.39
N ALA A 55 -12.62 -1.90 13.24
CA ALA A 55 -11.52 -2.13 14.17
C ALA A 55 -11.57 -1.23 15.42
N GLY A 56 -12.56 -0.35 15.56
CA GLY A 56 -12.70 0.60 16.68
C GLY A 56 -11.79 1.83 16.58
N ILE A 57 -11.27 2.15 15.40
CA ILE A 57 -10.30 3.23 15.16
C ILE A 57 -10.99 4.40 14.49
N THR A 58 -11.00 5.55 15.17
CA THR A 58 -11.69 6.76 14.70
C THR A 58 -10.78 7.98 14.57
N ASP A 59 -9.53 7.87 15.02
CA ASP A 59 -8.54 8.94 15.04
C ASP A 59 -7.60 8.95 13.82
N VAL A 60 -7.85 8.05 12.85
CA VAL A 60 -7.10 7.99 11.59
C VAL A 60 -7.83 8.78 10.50
N LYS A 61 -7.14 9.76 9.92
CA LYS A 61 -7.68 10.60 8.84
C LYS A 61 -7.37 9.99 7.48
N VAL A 62 -8.39 9.67 6.70
CA VAL A 62 -8.26 9.21 5.31
C VAL A 62 -8.29 10.42 4.37
N GLN A 63 -7.26 10.60 3.56
CA GLN A 63 -7.16 11.74 2.64
C GLN A 63 -6.58 11.36 1.28
N PRO A 64 -6.90 12.09 0.20
CA PRO A 64 -6.26 11.89 -1.09
C PRO A 64 -4.83 12.41 -1.08
N THR A 65 -3.94 11.77 -1.83
CA THR A 65 -2.59 12.24 -2.14
C THR A 65 -2.32 12.14 -3.63
N ARG A 66 -1.43 13.01 -4.13
CA ARG A 66 -1.02 13.00 -5.54
C ARG A 66 -0.05 11.85 -5.82
N GLY A 67 -0.04 11.41 -7.07
CA GLY A 67 0.85 10.37 -7.55
C GLY A 67 0.13 9.05 -7.84
N PHE A 68 0.92 8.05 -8.22
CA PHE A 68 0.44 6.73 -8.60
C PHE A 68 1.06 5.69 -7.67
N LEU A 69 0.22 4.90 -6.99
CA LEU A 69 0.66 3.96 -5.96
C LEU A 69 1.52 4.64 -4.87
N SER A 70 1.14 5.86 -4.50
CA SER A 70 1.73 6.64 -3.41
C SER A 70 0.95 6.48 -2.09
N ASP A 71 0.11 5.44 -2.02
CA ASP A 71 -0.71 5.08 -0.87
C ASP A 71 0.18 4.71 0.32
N HIS A 72 -0.08 5.30 1.49
CA HIS A 72 0.65 4.98 2.71
C HIS A 72 -0.11 5.41 3.97
N TYR A 73 0.10 4.69 5.07
CA TYR A 73 -0.23 5.14 6.42
C TYR A 73 0.97 5.79 7.12
N ASN A 74 0.77 6.96 7.72
CA ASN A 74 1.74 7.63 8.57
C ASN A 74 1.34 7.50 10.07
N PRO A 75 2.10 6.77 10.90
CA PRO A 75 1.78 6.56 12.31
C PRO A 75 1.93 7.82 13.17
N MET A 76 2.84 8.73 12.81
CA MET A 76 3.11 9.96 13.58
C MET A 76 1.95 10.94 13.49
N THR A 77 1.34 11.06 12.31
CA THR A 77 0.23 11.98 12.04
C THR A 77 -1.12 11.27 11.97
N LYS A 78 -1.15 9.94 12.18
CA LYS A 78 -2.33 9.07 12.03
C LYS A 78 -3.10 9.35 10.74
N THR A 79 -2.37 9.52 9.64
CA THR A 79 -2.96 9.88 8.35
C THR A 79 -2.81 8.72 7.38
N LEU A 80 -3.90 8.32 6.76
CA LEU A 80 -3.95 7.31 5.70
C LEU A 80 -4.14 8.05 4.38
N ALA A 81 -3.03 8.22 3.66
CA ALA A 81 -2.99 8.89 2.38
C ALA A 81 -3.25 7.86 1.27
N LEU A 82 -4.26 8.08 0.44
CA LEU A 82 -4.56 7.24 -0.72
C LEU A 82 -4.34 8.01 -2.00
N SER A 83 -3.70 7.39 -2.98
CA SER A 83 -3.53 7.98 -4.30
C SER A 83 -4.89 8.27 -4.94
N GLU A 84 -4.99 9.26 -5.81
CA GLU A 84 -6.26 9.66 -6.44
C GLU A 84 -6.96 8.48 -7.15
N ALA A 85 -6.17 7.59 -7.76
CA ALA A 85 -6.63 6.37 -8.42
C ALA A 85 -7.19 5.29 -7.47
N VAL A 86 -6.96 5.43 -6.16
CA VAL A 86 -7.43 4.53 -5.11
C VAL A 86 -8.53 5.20 -4.28
N TYR A 87 -8.33 6.45 -3.88
CA TYR A 87 -9.22 7.19 -2.98
C TYR A 87 -10.68 7.21 -3.48
N GLY A 88 -10.88 7.58 -4.75
CA GLY A 88 -12.20 7.81 -5.33
C GLY A 88 -12.72 6.67 -6.23
N THR A 89 -11.94 5.61 -6.46
CA THR A 89 -12.28 4.60 -7.47
C THR A 89 -12.94 3.38 -6.82
N PRO A 90 -14.14 2.95 -7.26
CA PRO A 90 -14.82 1.79 -6.72
C PRO A 90 -14.37 0.48 -7.39
N SER A 91 -13.07 0.18 -7.36
CA SER A 91 -12.49 -1.00 -7.98
C SER A 91 -11.97 -2.02 -6.96
N ILE A 92 -11.75 -3.26 -7.39
CA ILE A 92 -11.17 -4.30 -6.53
C ILE A 92 -9.74 -3.91 -6.11
N ALA A 93 -8.95 -3.37 -7.04
CA ALA A 93 -7.60 -2.92 -6.72
C ALA A 93 -7.59 -1.77 -5.71
N ALA A 94 -8.46 -0.77 -5.90
CA ALA A 94 -8.55 0.37 -4.99
C ALA A 94 -8.95 -0.05 -3.57
N VAL A 95 -9.96 -0.92 -3.45
CA VAL A 95 -10.36 -1.48 -2.15
C VAL A 95 -9.22 -2.28 -1.53
N GLY A 96 -8.54 -3.13 -2.30
CA GLY A 96 -7.42 -3.94 -1.81
C GLY A 96 -6.27 -3.09 -1.25
N VAL A 97 -5.83 -2.07 -1.99
CA VAL A 97 -4.76 -1.15 -1.56
C VAL A 97 -5.19 -0.34 -0.34
N ALA A 98 -6.40 0.22 -0.34
CA ALA A 98 -6.87 1.02 0.77
C ALA A 98 -7.03 0.20 2.07
N CYS A 99 -7.51 -1.03 1.98
CA CYS A 99 -7.59 -1.96 3.10
C CYS A 99 -6.20 -2.42 3.58
N HIS A 100 -5.22 -2.59 2.69
CA HIS A 100 -3.84 -2.88 3.07
C HIS A 100 -3.26 -1.77 3.97
N GLU A 101 -3.43 -0.50 3.56
CA GLU A 101 -2.96 0.65 4.35
C GLU A 101 -3.75 0.82 5.66
N ALA A 102 -5.06 0.57 5.64
CA ALA A 102 -5.87 0.53 6.86
C ALA A 102 -5.38 -0.57 7.81
N GLY A 103 -4.89 -1.69 7.27
CA GLY A 103 -4.24 -2.75 8.03
C GLY A 103 -3.02 -2.27 8.82
N HIS A 104 -2.15 -1.44 8.21
CA HIS A 104 -1.01 -0.83 8.92
C HIS A 104 -1.47 0.07 10.06
N ALA A 105 -2.52 0.87 9.84
CA ALA A 105 -3.11 1.71 10.87
C ALA A 105 -3.68 0.88 12.03
N ILE A 106 -4.34 -0.25 11.74
CA ILE A 106 -4.87 -1.17 12.76
C ILE A 106 -3.74 -1.81 13.56
N GLN A 107 -2.70 -2.28 12.88
CA GLN A 107 -1.56 -2.90 13.55
C GLN A 107 -0.83 -1.89 14.46
N HIS A 108 -0.70 -0.64 14.01
CA HIS A 108 -0.16 0.45 14.82
C HIS A 108 -1.03 0.70 16.07
N ALA A 109 -2.35 0.86 15.91
CA ALA A 109 -3.27 1.10 17.03
C ALA A 109 -3.28 -0.04 18.06
N ARG A 110 -3.11 -1.29 17.62
CA ARG A 110 -3.06 -2.47 18.49
C ARG A 110 -1.69 -2.75 19.10
N SER A 111 -0.70 -1.87 18.90
CA SER A 111 0.68 -2.09 19.35
C SER A 111 1.22 -3.46 18.95
N TYR A 112 0.96 -3.87 17.70
CA TYR A 112 1.30 -5.20 17.22
C TYR A 112 2.84 -5.38 17.26
N LYS A 113 3.33 -6.14 18.23
CA LYS A 113 4.77 -6.28 18.56
C LYS A 113 5.70 -6.62 17.39
N PRO A 114 5.29 -7.38 16.34
CA PRO A 114 6.11 -7.59 15.15
C PRO A 114 6.42 -6.33 14.32
N LEU A 115 5.68 -5.22 14.49
CA LEU A 115 6.02 -3.95 13.83
C LEU A 115 7.28 -3.33 14.42
N TRP A 116 7.48 -3.41 15.74
CA TRP A 116 8.70 -2.90 16.40
C TRP A 116 9.97 -3.60 15.91
N LEU A 117 9.88 -4.91 15.64
CA LEU A 117 11.01 -5.71 15.13
C LEU A 117 11.37 -5.43 13.66
N ARG A 118 10.54 -4.67 12.91
CA ARG A 118 10.83 -4.26 11.53
C ARG A 118 11.19 -2.77 11.40
N SER A 119 11.05 -2.00 12.49
CA SER A 119 11.35 -0.57 12.55
C SER A 119 12.69 -0.25 13.22
N THR A 120 13.48 -1.26 13.58
CA THR A 120 14.84 -1.13 14.13
C THR A 120 15.80 -1.87 13.21
#